data_AF-A0A7X4B5X0-F1
#
_entry.id   AF-A0A7X4B5X0-F1
#
_cell.length_a   1.000
_cell.length_b   1.000
_cell.length_c   1.000
_cell.angle_alpha   90.00
_cell.angle_beta   90.00
_cell.angle_gamma   90.00
#
_symmetry.space_group_name_H-M   'P 1'
#
loop_
_entity.id
_entity.type
_entity.pdbx_description
1 polymer ?
#
loop_
_entity_poly.entity_id
_entity_poly.type
_entity_poly.pdbx_seq_one_letter_code
_entity_poly.pdbx_strand_id
1 'polypeptide(L)'
;MRHQRHLTNRKRTRRQRCRTCSSNNGKRACPALGNMIICPDCCSAKRAKIPGCDHHCKYYSPLLVSSRKNRPPEYPLHLCLVSRSRDTGMVIVVGTRKRPDGNLKAMFVLLDLWKKGVRDCFYDANLSEKQFERACQRFGNSYIEPEQAIIEEKEEEIERTEEEEKEIKEELIRVPRNTLIIEAESATHFDNGIKIIDDQGASGGKAIDSPRNARGIYEIHIPKTGRWYIWIRTFYKAGNQDSYWIGIEDVEPNPWDEQGGPNAIKIWAVPGDNAKWNRWIWDTSTHPLGKKIPGYFNVKRKGYYRLWSKGREPGTLLDQILLTRSRRFNPETASEGKPIPVYTEPHPYEPATFEECQRLINHAVEISKAVETEFPWEFKYWLNDIWGDIRKFPEHIGSLYKCHKCETDLPDQAVDLIKQHAHTEDIQFYILCRKCGGEFD
;
A
#
# COMPACT_ATOMS: atom_id res chain seq x y z
N MET A 1 -10.73 -20.83 54.59
CA MET A 1 -11.75 -19.94 54.03
C MET A 1 -11.49 -19.73 52.54
N ARG A 2 -12.26 -20.36 51.65
CA ARG A 2 -12.13 -20.22 50.19
C ARG A 2 -13.10 -19.14 49.72
N HIS A 3 -12.59 -18.04 49.15
CA HIS A 3 -13.42 -17.02 48.52
C HIS A 3 -14.09 -17.58 47.26
N GLN A 4 -15.43 -17.65 47.30
CA GLN A 4 -16.26 -17.90 46.13
C GLN A 4 -16.14 -16.71 45.17
N ARG A 5 -15.64 -16.95 43.96
CA ARG A 5 -15.72 -16.00 42.85
C ARG A 5 -17.17 -15.98 42.34
N HIS A 6 -17.89 -14.89 42.59
CA HIS A 6 -19.16 -14.62 41.91
C HIS A 6 -18.90 -14.41 40.41
N LEU A 7 -19.19 -15.43 39.61
CA LEU A 7 -19.34 -15.30 38.16
C LEU A 7 -20.64 -14.54 37.89
N THR A 8 -20.55 -13.26 37.57
CA THR A 8 -21.68 -12.49 37.07
C THR A 8 -21.99 -12.93 35.64
N ASN A 9 -23.05 -13.72 35.48
CA ASN A 9 -23.65 -14.06 34.19
C ASN A 9 -24.12 -12.78 33.49
N ARG A 10 -23.27 -12.17 32.66
CA ARG A 10 -23.71 -11.14 31.69
C ARG A 10 -24.66 -11.81 30.69
N LYS A 11 -25.96 -11.59 30.85
CA LYS A 11 -27.01 -11.96 29.88
C LYS A 11 -26.56 -11.55 28.47
N ARG A 12 -26.30 -12.51 27.58
CA ARG A 12 -26.06 -12.24 26.15
C ARG A 12 -27.30 -11.54 25.59
N THR A 13 -27.15 -10.27 25.21
CA THR A 13 -28.19 -9.52 24.52
C THR A 13 -28.60 -10.28 23.25
N ARG A 14 -29.91 -10.53 23.09
CA ARG A 14 -30.51 -11.17 21.92
C ARG A 14 -30.02 -10.41 20.67
N ARG A 15 -29.30 -11.09 19.78
CA ARG A 15 -28.77 -10.48 18.55
C ARG A 15 -29.96 -10.12 17.64
N GLN A 16 -30.24 -8.83 17.50
CA GLN A 16 -31.27 -8.33 16.61
C GLN A 16 -30.67 -8.04 15.22
N ARG A 17 -31.50 -8.02 14.17
CA ARG A 17 -31.05 -7.61 12.84
C ARG A 17 -30.79 -6.11 12.80
N CYS A 18 -29.65 -5.73 12.23
CA CYS A 18 -29.35 -4.35 11.87
C CYS A 18 -30.35 -3.88 10.83
N ARG A 19 -31.02 -2.77 11.06
CA ARG A 19 -31.99 -2.19 10.12
C ARG A 19 -31.32 -1.45 8.96
N THR A 20 -30.01 -1.22 9.00
CA THR A 20 -29.25 -0.59 7.92
C THR A 20 -28.68 -1.60 6.93
N CYS A 21 -28.12 -2.71 7.39
CA CYS A 21 -27.45 -3.71 6.53
C CYS A 21 -28.01 -5.13 6.68
N SER A 22 -29.13 -5.30 7.39
CA SER A 22 -29.79 -6.59 7.63
C SER A 22 -28.97 -7.66 8.38
N SER A 23 -27.72 -7.36 8.76
CA SER A 23 -26.86 -8.29 9.51
C SER A 23 -27.44 -8.66 10.87
N ASN A 24 -27.24 -9.90 11.32
CA ASN A 24 -27.63 -10.37 12.67
C ASN A 24 -26.72 -9.81 13.80
N ASN A 25 -26.11 -8.63 13.60
CA ASN A 25 -25.17 -8.01 14.54
C ASN A 25 -25.71 -6.65 15.07
N GLY A 26 -27.02 -6.42 14.98
CA GLY A 26 -27.70 -5.27 15.57
C GLY A 26 -27.56 -5.27 17.09
N LYS A 27 -26.90 -4.23 17.62
CA LYS A 27 -26.50 -4.14 19.04
C LYS A 27 -26.70 -2.76 19.65
N ARG A 28 -26.99 -1.73 18.86
CA ARG A 28 -27.10 -0.33 19.29
C ARG A 28 -28.45 0.22 18.84
N ALA A 29 -29.09 1.06 19.66
CA ALA A 29 -30.27 1.82 19.28
C ALA A 29 -29.83 3.26 18.96
N CYS A 30 -29.75 3.60 17.67
CA CYS A 30 -29.16 4.85 17.18
C CYS A 30 -30.13 6.03 17.39
N PRO A 31 -29.83 6.99 18.29
CA PRO A 31 -30.74 8.11 18.54
C PRO A 31 -30.93 8.99 17.30
N ALA A 32 -29.85 9.21 16.54
CA ALA A 32 -29.85 9.99 15.29
C ALA A 32 -30.73 9.39 14.17
N LEU A 33 -31.12 8.12 14.28
CA LEU A 33 -31.99 7.43 13.34
C LEU A 33 -33.29 6.96 14.01
N GLY A 34 -33.82 7.73 14.96
CA GLY A 34 -35.10 7.40 15.63
C GLY A 34 -35.03 6.12 16.47
N ASN A 35 -33.93 5.90 17.18
CA ASN A 35 -33.65 4.69 17.98
C ASN A 35 -33.61 3.37 17.18
N MET A 36 -33.40 3.46 15.86
CA MET A 36 -33.23 2.30 15.00
C MET A 36 -32.11 1.35 15.48
N ILE A 37 -32.39 0.04 15.44
CA ILE A 37 -31.39 -0.99 15.76
C ILE A 37 -30.33 -1.07 14.67
N ILE A 38 -29.09 -0.78 15.02
CA ILE A 38 -27.95 -0.72 14.12
C ILE A 38 -26.79 -1.61 14.62
N CYS A 39 -26.03 -2.19 13.69
CA CYS A 39 -24.79 -2.88 14.02
C CYS A 39 -23.64 -1.90 14.29
N PRO A 40 -22.58 -2.31 15.00
CA PRO A 40 -21.40 -1.47 15.21
C PRO A 40 -20.77 -0.94 13.92
N ASP A 41 -20.74 -1.73 12.85
CA ASP A 41 -20.11 -1.35 11.57
C ASP A 41 -20.89 -0.23 10.87
N CYS A 42 -22.21 -0.38 10.74
CA CYS A 42 -23.09 0.67 10.19
C CYS A 42 -23.13 1.91 11.09
N CYS A 43 -23.09 1.72 12.41
CA CYS A 43 -22.97 2.84 13.35
C CYS A 43 -21.65 3.59 13.14
N SER A 44 -20.55 2.87 12.91
CA SER A 44 -19.25 3.48 12.61
C SER A 44 -19.27 4.25 11.29
N ALA A 45 -19.85 3.65 10.24
CA ALA A 45 -19.95 4.27 8.92
C ALA A 45 -20.78 5.56 8.88
N LYS A 46 -21.65 5.78 9.87
CA LYS A 46 -22.52 6.96 9.97
C LYS A 46 -22.07 7.97 11.02
N ARG A 47 -21.01 7.70 11.79
CA ARG A 47 -20.41 8.70 12.68
C ARG A 47 -20.08 9.93 11.86
N ALA A 48 -20.30 11.11 12.41
CA ALA A 48 -20.05 12.41 11.77
C ALA A 48 -20.86 12.78 10.54
N LYS A 49 -21.41 11.80 9.83
CA LYS A 49 -22.06 11.99 8.54
C LYS A 49 -23.55 12.31 8.63
N ILE A 50 -24.14 12.20 9.82
CA ILE A 50 -25.55 12.53 10.07
C ILE A 50 -25.69 13.40 11.32
N PRO A 51 -26.66 14.33 11.35
CA PRO A 51 -26.96 15.12 12.54
C PRO A 51 -27.20 14.24 13.77
N GLY A 52 -26.57 14.56 14.90
CA GLY A 52 -26.66 13.79 16.15
C GLY A 52 -25.73 12.57 16.25
N CYS A 53 -24.91 12.31 15.23
CA CYS A 53 -23.81 11.34 15.27
C CYS A 53 -22.45 12.02 15.53
N ASP A 54 -22.43 13.03 16.41
CA ASP A 54 -21.27 13.86 16.76
C ASP A 54 -20.72 13.56 18.17
N HIS A 55 -19.97 14.51 18.74
CA HIS A 55 -19.34 14.41 20.05
C HIS A 55 -20.29 14.23 21.25
N HIS A 56 -21.59 14.47 21.07
CA HIS A 56 -22.63 14.20 22.07
C HIS A 56 -23.24 12.79 21.95
N CYS A 57 -22.92 12.02 20.91
CA CYS A 57 -23.50 10.70 20.72
C CYS A 57 -23.05 9.73 21.82
N LYS A 58 -23.99 9.13 22.56
CA LYS A 58 -23.70 8.20 23.68
C LYS A 58 -22.80 7.01 23.33
N TYR A 59 -22.73 6.62 22.07
CA TYR A 59 -21.87 5.51 21.61
C TYR A 59 -20.51 5.98 21.10
N TYR A 60 -20.36 7.27 20.82
CA TYR A 60 -19.18 7.84 20.20
C TYR A 60 -18.44 8.79 21.14
N SER A 61 -19.15 9.59 21.92
CA SER A 61 -18.65 10.45 22.99
C SER A 61 -17.69 9.75 23.96
N PRO A 62 -17.94 8.49 24.43
CA PRO A 62 -16.97 7.81 25.29
C PRO A 62 -15.61 7.56 24.63
N LEU A 63 -15.55 7.44 23.30
CA LEU A 63 -14.29 7.30 22.55
C LEU A 63 -13.53 8.62 22.46
N LEU A 64 -14.24 9.76 22.57
CA LEU A 64 -13.66 11.10 22.61
C LEU A 64 -13.23 11.49 24.04
N VAL A 65 -14.01 11.15 25.06
CA VAL A 65 -13.73 11.51 26.46
C VAL A 65 -12.49 10.78 27.00
N SER A 66 -12.22 9.55 26.54
CA SER A 66 -10.97 8.85 26.89
C SER A 66 -9.71 9.50 26.32
N SER A 67 -9.81 10.37 25.30
CA SER A 67 -8.66 11.09 24.74
C SER A 67 -8.38 12.44 25.41
N ARG A 68 -9.37 13.05 26.09
CA ARG A 68 -9.23 14.41 26.67
C ARG A 68 -8.48 14.48 28.00
N LYS A 69 -8.43 13.41 28.79
CA LYS A 69 -7.91 13.46 30.19
C LYS A 69 -6.41 13.21 30.34
N ASN A 70 -5.75 12.69 29.31
CA ASN A 70 -4.31 12.49 29.25
C ASN A 70 -3.88 12.80 27.81
N ARG A 71 -2.67 13.34 27.58
CA ARG A 71 -2.08 13.27 26.23
C ARG A 71 -2.23 11.83 25.77
N PRO A 72 -2.86 11.56 24.60
CA PRO A 72 -2.98 10.19 24.13
C PRO A 72 -1.57 9.60 24.12
N PRO A 73 -1.37 8.41 24.71
CA PRO A 73 -0.07 7.75 24.69
C PRO A 73 0.40 7.71 23.24
N GLU A 74 1.62 8.23 23.01
CA GLU A 74 2.19 8.32 21.68
C GLU A 74 2.54 6.90 21.23
N TYR A 75 1.64 6.31 20.46
CA TYR A 75 1.84 4.97 19.93
C TYR A 75 2.80 5.03 18.74
N PRO A 76 3.71 4.05 18.59
CA PRO A 76 4.63 4.03 17.47
C PRO A 76 3.86 4.02 16.15
N LEU A 77 4.35 4.81 15.19
CA LEU A 77 3.88 4.74 13.81
C LEU A 77 4.05 3.30 13.31
N HIS A 78 3.00 2.78 12.68
CA HIS A 78 2.98 1.41 12.20
C HIS A 78 3.09 1.33 10.68
N LEU A 79 2.25 2.07 9.97
CA LEU A 79 2.15 1.99 8.51
C LEU A 79 1.55 3.28 7.98
N CYS A 80 2.05 3.73 6.82
CA CYS A 80 1.51 4.82 6.03
C CYS A 80 1.24 4.30 4.61
N LEU A 81 0.07 4.58 4.07
CA LEU A 81 -0.33 4.16 2.73
C LEU A 81 -0.97 5.31 1.96
N VAL A 82 -0.84 5.28 0.65
CA VAL A 82 -1.49 6.22 -0.26
C VAL A 82 -2.19 5.45 -1.38
N SER A 83 -3.43 5.81 -1.67
CA SER A 83 -4.15 5.40 -2.87
C SER A 83 -4.33 6.63 -3.75
N ARG A 84 -4.03 6.53 -5.04
CA ARG A 84 -4.19 7.62 -6.01
C ARG A 84 -5.18 7.17 -7.07
N SER A 85 -6.20 7.99 -7.32
CA SER A 85 -7.03 7.85 -8.51
C SER A 85 -6.26 8.40 -9.72
N ARG A 86 -6.26 7.66 -10.83
CA ARG A 86 -5.55 8.06 -12.07
C ARG A 86 -6.20 9.26 -12.76
N ASP A 87 -7.51 9.42 -12.59
CA ASP A 87 -8.30 10.30 -13.47
C ASP A 87 -8.99 11.45 -12.72
N THR A 88 -9.12 11.36 -11.40
CA THR A 88 -9.94 12.33 -10.62
C THR A 88 -9.12 13.25 -9.71
N GLY A 89 -7.80 13.06 -9.63
CA GLY A 89 -6.95 13.80 -8.69
C GLY A 89 -7.24 13.50 -7.20
N MET A 90 -8.10 12.51 -6.93
CA MET A 90 -8.46 12.06 -5.60
C MET A 90 -7.35 11.18 -5.02
N VAL A 91 -7.00 11.42 -3.77
CA VAL A 91 -5.96 10.68 -3.05
C VAL A 91 -6.49 10.24 -1.69
N ILE A 92 -6.29 8.98 -1.30
CA ILE A 92 -6.56 8.53 0.06
C ILE A 92 -5.24 8.32 0.78
N VAL A 93 -5.02 9.10 1.83
CA VAL A 93 -3.88 8.95 2.73
C VAL A 93 -4.32 8.17 3.96
N VAL A 94 -3.60 7.10 4.29
CA VAL A 94 -3.88 6.22 5.43
C VAL A 94 -2.69 6.22 6.37
N GLY A 95 -2.94 6.50 7.65
CA GLY A 95 -1.90 6.46 8.68
C GLY A 95 -2.35 5.58 9.83
N THR A 96 -1.45 4.74 10.33
CA THR A 96 -1.74 3.86 11.46
C THR A 96 -0.68 3.92 12.54
N ARG A 97 -1.11 3.76 13.79
CA ARG A 97 -0.23 3.62 14.97
C ARG A 97 -0.58 2.36 15.75
N LYS A 98 0.42 1.61 16.20
CA LYS A 98 0.23 0.31 16.84
C LYS A 98 0.09 0.45 18.35
N ARG A 99 -1.01 -0.09 18.89
CA ARG A 99 -1.31 -0.07 20.33
C ARG A 99 -0.64 -1.25 21.03
N PRO A 100 -0.46 -1.18 22.37
CA PRO A 100 0.10 -2.28 23.16
C PRO A 100 -0.71 -3.58 23.10
N ASP A 101 -2.02 -3.49 22.85
CA ASP A 101 -2.90 -4.64 22.69
C ASP A 101 -2.80 -5.30 21.29
N GLY A 102 -1.94 -4.78 20.42
CA GLY A 102 -1.74 -5.23 19.05
C GLY A 102 -2.74 -4.67 18.03
N ASN A 103 -3.77 -3.95 18.47
CA ASN A 103 -4.70 -3.27 17.57
C ASN A 103 -4.11 -1.94 17.06
N LEU A 104 -4.76 -1.35 16.07
CA LEU A 104 -4.34 -0.13 15.40
C LEU A 104 -5.24 1.03 15.78
N LYS A 105 -4.65 2.21 15.95
CA LYS A 105 -5.33 3.45 15.60
C LYS A 105 -5.12 3.68 14.10
N ALA A 106 -6.18 3.96 13.34
CA ALA A 106 -6.10 4.18 11.91
C ALA A 106 -6.89 5.43 11.51
N MET A 107 -6.30 6.25 10.65
CA MET A 107 -6.95 7.41 10.04
C MET A 107 -6.86 7.29 8.52
N PHE A 108 -7.98 7.48 7.85
CA PHE A 108 -8.12 7.51 6.40
C PHE A 108 -8.57 8.92 6.04
N VAL A 109 -7.78 9.63 5.24
CA VAL A 109 -8.06 10.99 4.81
C VAL A 109 -8.26 10.98 3.31
N LEU A 110 -9.46 11.35 2.86
CA LEU A 110 -9.76 11.54 1.44
C LEU A 110 -9.42 12.98 1.06
N LEU A 111 -8.47 13.10 0.16
CA LEU A 111 -7.97 14.35 -0.38
C LEU A 111 -8.46 14.50 -1.82
N ASP A 112 -8.88 15.71 -2.15
CA ASP A 112 -9.28 16.19 -3.46
C ASP A 112 -8.26 17.26 -3.83
N LEU A 113 -7.13 16.84 -4.41
CA LEU A 113 -6.01 17.75 -4.70
C LEU A 113 -6.28 18.64 -5.91
N TRP A 114 -7.49 18.57 -6.47
CA TRP A 114 -7.88 19.17 -7.74
C TRP A 114 -8.98 20.20 -7.60
N LYS A 115 -9.74 20.14 -6.51
CA LYS A 115 -10.88 21.02 -6.31
C LYS A 115 -11.00 21.49 -4.86
N LYS A 116 -11.29 20.58 -3.92
CA LYS A 116 -11.78 20.93 -2.57
C LYS A 116 -10.75 20.78 -1.44
N GLY A 117 -9.63 20.12 -1.67
CA GLY A 117 -8.64 19.82 -0.63
C GLY A 117 -9.09 18.65 0.27
N VAL A 118 -9.12 18.81 1.59
CA VAL A 118 -9.56 17.73 2.50
C VAL A 118 -11.08 17.52 2.40
N ARG A 119 -11.49 16.40 1.79
CA ARG A 119 -12.89 16.11 1.48
C ARG A 119 -13.61 15.28 2.53
N ASP A 120 -12.96 14.23 3.04
CA ASP A 120 -13.53 13.36 4.07
C ASP A 120 -12.42 12.80 4.98
N CYS A 121 -12.78 12.40 6.19
CA CYS A 121 -11.85 11.81 7.14
C CYS A 121 -12.56 10.76 8.00
N PHE A 122 -11.98 9.56 8.05
CA PHE A 122 -12.43 8.49 8.92
C PHE A 122 -11.34 8.09 9.92
N TYR A 123 -11.69 8.01 11.19
CA TYR A 123 -10.77 7.58 12.26
C TYR A 123 -11.36 6.43 13.08
N ASP A 124 -10.55 5.40 13.32
CA ASP A 124 -10.86 4.34 14.27
C ASP A 124 -9.71 4.16 15.28
N ALA A 125 -10.02 4.36 16.56
CA ALA A 125 -9.05 4.26 17.65
C ALA A 125 -8.70 2.81 18.04
N ASN A 126 -9.43 1.82 17.53
CA ASN A 126 -9.29 0.42 17.95
C ASN A 126 -9.66 -0.56 16.85
N LEU A 127 -8.84 -0.61 15.81
CA LEU A 127 -9.05 -1.44 14.65
C LEU A 127 -8.13 -2.67 14.70
N SER A 128 -8.68 -3.88 14.60
CA SER A 128 -7.83 -5.06 14.40
C SER A 128 -7.21 -5.05 12.99
N GLU A 129 -6.06 -5.69 12.79
CA GLU A 129 -5.41 -5.80 11.46
C GLU A 129 -6.39 -6.32 10.39
N LYS A 130 -7.22 -7.32 10.72
CA LYS A 130 -8.24 -7.87 9.80
C LYS A 130 -9.33 -6.86 9.44
N GLN A 131 -9.71 -5.98 10.37
CA GLN A 131 -10.69 -4.91 10.09
C GLN A 131 -10.05 -3.79 9.28
N PHE A 132 -8.77 -3.50 9.53
CA PHE A 132 -7.98 -2.53 8.76
C PHE A 132 -7.86 -2.94 7.29
N GLU A 133 -7.50 -4.19 7.01
CA GLU A 133 -7.43 -4.69 5.64
C GLU A 133 -8.79 -4.60 4.93
N ARG A 134 -9.89 -4.96 5.62
CA ARG A 134 -11.24 -4.84 5.05
C ARG A 134 -11.61 -3.39 4.77
N ALA A 135 -11.19 -2.46 5.62
CA ALA A 135 -11.39 -1.05 5.39
C ALA A 135 -10.60 -0.58 4.15
N CYS A 136 -9.32 -0.94 4.04
CA CYS A 136 -8.50 -0.64 2.87
C CYS A 136 -9.13 -1.22 1.59
N GLN A 137 -9.53 -2.49 1.57
CA GLN A 137 -10.17 -3.08 0.39
C GLN A 137 -11.48 -2.36 0.00
N ARG A 138 -12.29 -1.99 0.99
CA ARG A 138 -13.56 -1.30 0.73
C ARG A 138 -13.34 0.10 0.15
N PHE A 139 -12.38 0.84 0.70
CA PHE A 139 -12.09 2.20 0.25
C PHE A 139 -11.30 2.19 -1.07
N GLY A 140 -10.34 1.29 -1.25
CA GLY A 140 -9.59 1.17 -2.50
C GLY A 140 -10.46 0.86 -3.71
N ASN A 141 -11.37 -0.10 -3.57
CA ASN A 141 -12.25 -0.54 -4.66
C ASN A 141 -13.38 0.46 -4.97
N SER A 142 -13.61 1.48 -4.14
CA SER A 142 -14.65 2.49 -4.40
C SER A 142 -14.15 3.71 -5.17
N TYR A 143 -12.83 3.86 -5.35
CA TYR A 143 -12.22 5.03 -6.01
C TYR A 143 -11.22 4.67 -7.12
N ILE A 144 -10.89 3.39 -7.25
CA ILE A 144 -10.33 2.83 -8.47
C ILE A 144 -11.53 2.31 -9.24
N GLU A 145 -11.92 3.00 -10.32
CA GLU A 145 -12.70 2.28 -11.34
C GLU A 145 -11.85 1.07 -11.72
N PRO A 146 -12.40 -0.16 -11.69
CA PRO A 146 -11.65 -1.29 -12.22
C PRO A 146 -11.32 -0.93 -13.66
N GLU A 147 -10.02 -0.71 -13.93
CA GLU A 147 -9.47 -0.87 -15.26
C GLU A 147 -10.06 -2.18 -15.74
N GLN A 148 -10.94 -2.06 -16.75
CA GLN A 148 -11.99 -3.02 -17.05
C GLN A 148 -11.49 -4.42 -16.76
N ALA A 149 -12.11 -5.07 -15.76
CA ALA A 149 -11.96 -6.51 -15.60
C ALA A 149 -12.10 -7.06 -17.02
N ILE A 150 -11.10 -7.79 -17.50
CA ILE A 150 -11.11 -8.42 -18.83
C ILE A 150 -12.43 -9.19 -18.91
N ILE A 151 -13.44 -8.53 -19.47
CA ILE A 151 -14.74 -9.11 -19.74
C ILE A 151 -14.43 -10.05 -20.88
N GLU A 152 -14.76 -11.31 -20.65
CA GLU A 152 -14.81 -12.35 -21.66
C GLU A 152 -15.35 -11.76 -22.98
N GLU A 153 -14.46 -11.75 -23.97
CA GLU A 153 -14.71 -11.60 -25.41
C GLU A 153 -16.10 -11.10 -25.81
N LYS A 154 -16.19 -9.80 -26.10
CA LYS A 154 -16.94 -9.35 -27.27
C LYS A 154 -16.02 -8.49 -28.11
N GLU A 155 -15.59 -9.08 -29.21
CA GLU A 155 -14.87 -8.43 -30.31
C GLU A 155 -15.64 -7.19 -30.75
N GLU A 156 -15.10 -6.01 -30.43
CA GLU A 156 -15.25 -4.86 -31.30
C GLU A 156 -13.91 -4.71 -32.03
N GLU A 157 -13.95 -4.98 -33.34
CA GLU A 157 -12.84 -4.90 -34.27
C GLU A 157 -12.22 -3.50 -34.24
N ILE A 158 -11.15 -3.35 -33.47
CA ILE A 158 -10.12 -2.36 -33.77
C ILE A 158 -9.16 -3.11 -34.70
N GLU A 159 -9.13 -2.76 -35.98
CA GLU A 159 -8.14 -3.27 -36.94
C GLU A 159 -6.74 -2.98 -36.39
N ARG A 160 -6.12 -4.00 -35.79
CA ARG A 160 -4.72 -4.02 -35.39
C ARG A 160 -3.99 -4.97 -36.31
N THR A 161 -2.72 -4.70 -36.59
CA THR A 161 -1.97 -5.49 -37.56
C THR A 161 -1.67 -6.89 -36.99
N GLU A 162 -1.64 -7.92 -37.85
CA GLU A 162 -1.34 -9.31 -37.44
C GLU A 162 0.05 -9.47 -36.81
N GLU A 163 0.96 -8.52 -37.07
CA GLU A 163 2.29 -8.44 -36.46
C GLU A 163 2.24 -7.96 -35.00
N GLU A 164 1.45 -6.92 -34.70
CA GLU A 164 1.25 -6.42 -33.33
C GLU A 164 0.54 -7.46 -32.44
N GLU A 165 -0.42 -8.21 -32.98
CA GLU A 165 -1.06 -9.30 -32.24
C GLU A 165 -0.11 -10.48 -31.96
N LYS A 166 0.82 -10.76 -32.87
CA LYS A 166 1.84 -11.80 -32.69
C LYS A 166 2.86 -11.42 -31.62
N GLU A 167 3.36 -10.19 -31.63
CA GLU A 167 4.29 -9.69 -30.59
C GLU A 167 3.65 -9.72 -29.20
N ILE A 168 2.40 -9.30 -29.06
CA ILE A 168 1.69 -9.30 -27.77
C ILE A 168 1.39 -10.72 -27.27
N LYS A 169 1.05 -11.65 -28.17
CA LYS A 169 0.79 -13.06 -27.81
C LYS A 169 2.07 -13.83 -27.47
N GLU A 170 3.22 -13.46 -28.02
CA GLU A 170 4.51 -14.09 -27.74
C GLU A 170 5.17 -13.63 -26.42
N GLU A 171 4.82 -12.46 -25.87
CA GLU A 171 5.45 -11.93 -24.64
C GLU A 171 4.69 -12.14 -23.31
N LEU A 172 3.49 -12.72 -23.34
CA LEU A 172 2.68 -12.91 -22.11
C LEU A 172 3.18 -14.10 -21.27
N ILE A 173 4.24 -13.87 -20.47
CA ILE A 173 4.71 -14.80 -19.45
C ILE A 173 3.60 -14.99 -18.40
N ARG A 174 2.94 -16.16 -18.42
CA ARG A 174 1.87 -16.48 -17.46
C ARG A 174 2.44 -16.76 -16.07
N VAL A 175 2.26 -15.83 -15.14
CA VAL A 175 2.60 -16.04 -13.73
C VAL A 175 1.48 -16.70 -12.93
N PRO A 176 1.79 -17.49 -11.87
CA PRO A 176 0.78 -18.08 -11.00
C PRO A 176 -0.06 -17.02 -10.27
N ARG A 177 -1.31 -17.34 -9.96
CA ARG A 177 -2.16 -16.49 -9.10
C ARG A 177 -1.50 -16.24 -7.74
N ASN A 178 -1.60 -15.00 -7.23
CA ASN A 178 -0.93 -14.55 -6.00
C ASN A 178 0.61 -14.65 -6.14
N THR A 179 1.13 -14.06 -7.21
CA THR A 179 2.55 -13.79 -7.40
C THR A 179 2.75 -12.28 -7.22
N LEU A 180 3.78 -11.90 -6.48
CA LEU A 180 4.23 -10.53 -6.33
C LEU A 180 5.54 -10.41 -7.13
N ILE A 181 5.66 -9.37 -7.93
CA ILE A 181 6.88 -9.01 -8.65
C ILE A 181 7.20 -7.60 -8.19
N ILE A 182 8.44 -7.37 -7.76
CA ILE A 182 8.88 -6.13 -7.13
C ILE A 182 10.13 -5.70 -7.85
N GLU A 183 10.13 -4.49 -8.40
CA GLU A 183 11.33 -3.89 -8.99
C GLU A 183 12.33 -3.52 -7.89
N ALA A 184 13.60 -3.83 -8.10
CA ALA A 184 14.61 -3.66 -7.06
C ALA A 184 14.88 -2.19 -6.75
N GLU A 185 14.76 -1.32 -7.75
CA GLU A 185 14.88 0.14 -7.63
C GLU A 185 13.64 0.79 -6.99
N SER A 186 12.52 0.07 -6.83
CA SER A 186 11.30 0.58 -6.19
C SER A 186 11.33 0.48 -4.65
N ALA A 187 12.51 0.32 -4.05
CA ALA A 187 12.63 0.28 -2.60
C ALA A 187 12.17 1.61 -1.98
N THR A 188 11.40 1.54 -0.89
CA THR A 188 10.94 2.73 -0.15
C THR A 188 12.06 3.40 0.63
N HIS A 189 13.15 2.68 0.91
CA HIS A 189 14.36 3.21 1.55
C HIS A 189 15.60 2.44 1.07
N PHE A 190 16.69 3.16 0.87
CA PHE A 190 18.01 2.60 0.60
C PHE A 190 18.99 3.00 1.71
N ASP A 191 19.71 2.02 2.26
CA ASP A 191 20.87 2.31 3.09
C ASP A 191 21.97 2.99 2.25
N ASN A 192 22.82 3.79 2.92
CA ASN A 192 23.89 4.53 2.27
C ASN A 192 24.79 3.64 1.42
N GLY A 193 25.04 4.07 0.18
CA GLY A 193 25.98 3.44 -0.75
C GLY A 193 25.36 2.53 -1.80
N ILE A 194 24.06 2.23 -1.73
CA ILE A 194 23.35 1.56 -2.82
C ILE A 194 23.29 2.48 -4.03
N LYS A 195 23.56 1.93 -5.22
CA LYS A 195 23.50 2.65 -6.49
C LYS A 195 22.41 2.07 -7.37
N ILE A 196 21.62 2.95 -7.97
CA ILE A 196 20.77 2.58 -9.11
C ILE A 196 21.65 2.66 -10.36
N ILE A 197 21.65 1.60 -11.16
CA ILE A 197 22.45 1.45 -12.36
C ILE A 197 21.51 1.30 -13.55
N ASP A 198 21.75 2.07 -14.60
CA ASP A 198 21.07 1.90 -15.88
C ASP A 198 21.67 0.68 -16.61
N ASP A 199 20.84 -0.30 -16.92
CA ASP A 199 21.21 -1.53 -17.64
C ASP A 199 20.05 -1.94 -18.54
N GLN A 200 20.27 -1.98 -19.86
CA GLN A 200 19.22 -2.30 -20.84
C GLN A 200 18.67 -3.73 -20.71
N GLY A 201 19.39 -4.63 -20.04
CA GLY A 201 18.93 -5.98 -19.77
C GLY A 201 18.05 -6.12 -18.53
N ALA A 202 17.96 -5.07 -17.71
CA ALA A 202 17.11 -5.01 -16.53
C ALA A 202 15.67 -4.60 -16.89
N SER A 203 14.70 -4.98 -16.05
CA SER A 203 13.33 -4.51 -16.15
C SER A 203 13.31 -2.98 -16.02
N GLY A 204 12.54 -2.30 -16.87
CA GLY A 204 12.51 -0.83 -16.88
C GLY A 204 13.87 -0.14 -17.14
N GLY A 205 14.90 -0.91 -17.55
CA GLY A 205 16.24 -0.41 -17.79
C GLY A 205 17.06 -0.09 -16.54
N LYS A 206 16.64 -0.51 -15.34
CA LYS A 206 17.28 -0.16 -14.07
C LYS A 206 17.50 -1.36 -13.16
N ALA A 207 18.60 -1.35 -12.43
CA ALA A 207 18.91 -2.33 -11.39
C ALA A 207 19.59 -1.65 -10.21
N ILE A 208 19.77 -2.37 -9.10
CA ILE A 208 20.53 -1.88 -7.94
C ILE A 208 21.83 -2.66 -7.74
N ASP A 209 22.91 -1.95 -7.41
CA ASP A 209 24.16 -2.50 -6.89
C ASP A 209 24.27 -2.11 -5.41
N SER A 210 24.23 -3.13 -4.55
CA SER A 210 24.30 -2.93 -3.10
C SER A 210 25.66 -3.32 -2.56
N PRO A 211 26.39 -2.41 -1.90
CA PRO A 211 27.63 -2.77 -1.22
C PRO A 211 27.33 -3.71 -0.06
N ARG A 212 28.39 -4.32 0.47
CA ARG A 212 28.30 -5.26 1.59
C ARG A 212 27.50 -4.66 2.74
N ASN A 213 26.45 -5.37 3.13
CA ASN A 213 25.53 -5.07 4.22
C ASN A 213 24.52 -3.93 4.00
N ALA A 214 24.58 -3.18 2.91
CA ALA A 214 23.57 -2.15 2.64
C ALA A 214 22.25 -2.80 2.19
N ARG A 215 21.13 -2.24 2.66
CA ARG A 215 19.79 -2.77 2.39
C ARG A 215 18.93 -1.85 1.53
N GLY A 216 18.25 -2.44 0.54
CA GLY A 216 17.03 -1.89 -0.03
C GLY A 216 15.84 -2.39 0.78
N ILE A 217 14.96 -1.51 1.23
CA ILE A 217 13.78 -1.83 2.02
C ILE A 217 12.53 -1.64 1.16
N TYR A 218 11.67 -2.63 1.13
CA TYR A 218 10.42 -2.64 0.37
C TYR A 218 9.27 -2.88 1.33
N GLU A 219 8.15 -2.22 1.10
CA GLU A 219 6.92 -2.51 1.82
C GLU A 219 5.99 -3.28 0.89
N ILE A 220 5.60 -4.49 1.30
CA ILE A 220 4.86 -5.41 0.45
C ILE A 220 3.60 -5.91 1.15
N HIS A 221 2.51 -6.07 0.41
CA HIS A 221 1.30 -6.69 0.94
C HIS A 221 1.21 -8.15 0.53
N ILE A 222 1.20 -9.04 1.52
CA ILE A 222 1.06 -10.48 1.29
C ILE A 222 -0.40 -10.90 1.56
N PRO A 223 -1.20 -11.23 0.54
CA PRO A 223 -2.64 -11.40 0.67
C PRO A 223 -3.08 -12.70 1.36
N LYS A 224 -2.16 -13.68 1.48
CA LYS A 224 -2.48 -15.01 2.01
C LYS A 224 -1.33 -15.56 2.87
N THR A 225 -1.69 -16.29 3.93
CA THR A 225 -0.74 -17.01 4.76
C THR A 225 -0.19 -18.27 4.07
N GLY A 226 0.91 -18.80 4.62
CA GLY A 226 1.56 -20.03 4.17
C GLY A 226 2.94 -19.77 3.55
N ARG A 227 3.43 -20.74 2.77
CA ARG A 227 4.74 -20.64 2.12
C ARG A 227 4.67 -19.73 0.90
N TRP A 228 5.59 -18.76 0.86
CA TRP A 228 5.85 -17.88 -0.28
C TRP A 228 7.27 -18.13 -0.76
N TYR A 229 7.39 -18.76 -1.92
CA TYR A 229 8.64 -19.09 -2.56
C TYR A 229 9.23 -17.85 -3.20
N ILE A 230 10.53 -17.66 -3.02
CA ILE A 230 11.25 -16.48 -3.48
C ILE A 230 12.18 -16.82 -4.64
N TRP A 231 12.22 -15.89 -5.59
CA TRP A 231 13.19 -15.81 -6.66
C TRP A 231 13.68 -14.37 -6.77
N ILE A 232 14.90 -14.20 -7.26
CA ILE A 232 15.44 -12.89 -7.62
C ILE A 232 16.01 -12.95 -9.02
N ARG A 233 15.88 -11.86 -9.77
CA ARG A 233 16.56 -11.66 -11.04
C ARG A 233 17.85 -10.90 -10.77
N THR A 234 18.98 -11.54 -11.04
CA THR A 234 20.31 -11.00 -10.72
C THR A 234 21.27 -11.11 -11.90
N PHE A 235 22.26 -10.24 -11.88
CA PHE A 235 23.42 -10.30 -12.75
C PHE A 235 24.66 -10.53 -11.90
N TYR A 236 25.32 -11.68 -12.10
CA TYR A 236 26.56 -12.01 -11.42
C TYR A 236 27.76 -11.74 -12.33
N LYS A 237 28.67 -10.87 -11.90
CA LYS A 237 29.84 -10.50 -12.71
C LYS A 237 30.96 -11.56 -12.64
N ALA A 238 31.18 -12.16 -11.47
CA ALA A 238 32.25 -13.11 -11.23
C ALA A 238 31.99 -13.99 -9.99
N GLY A 239 32.80 -15.05 -9.81
CA GLY A 239 32.64 -16.05 -8.74
C GLY A 239 32.75 -15.54 -7.30
N ASN A 240 33.20 -14.32 -7.06
CA ASN A 240 33.22 -13.67 -5.74
C ASN A 240 32.18 -12.54 -5.61
N GLN A 241 31.32 -12.38 -6.61
CA GLN A 241 30.24 -11.39 -6.73
C GLN A 241 28.98 -12.14 -7.21
N ASP A 242 28.56 -13.08 -6.37
CA ASP A 242 27.70 -14.18 -6.77
C ASP A 242 26.48 -14.36 -5.85
N SER A 243 26.19 -13.39 -4.96
CA SER A 243 25.23 -13.63 -3.90
C SER A 243 24.51 -12.41 -3.36
N TYR A 244 23.31 -12.67 -2.85
CA TYR A 244 22.41 -11.68 -2.25
C TYR A 244 21.67 -12.29 -1.06
N TRP A 245 21.23 -11.43 -0.14
CA TRP A 245 20.27 -11.81 0.91
C TRP A 245 18.93 -11.15 0.67
N ILE A 246 17.85 -11.90 0.85
CA ILE A 246 16.49 -11.34 0.91
C ILE A 246 15.84 -11.76 2.22
N GLY A 247 15.18 -10.84 2.90
CA GLY A 247 14.45 -11.16 4.13
C GLY A 247 13.19 -10.36 4.35
N ILE A 248 12.44 -10.76 5.38
CA ILE A 248 11.15 -10.19 5.78
C ILE A 248 11.19 -9.78 7.25
N GLU A 249 10.61 -8.62 7.56
CA GLU A 249 10.71 -7.87 8.82
C GLU A 249 12.16 -7.56 9.19
N ASP A 250 12.43 -7.09 10.41
CA ASP A 250 13.79 -6.70 10.83
C ASP A 250 14.68 -7.89 11.26
N VAL A 251 14.49 -9.07 10.65
CA VAL A 251 15.28 -10.25 10.99
C VAL A 251 16.68 -10.12 10.39
N GLU A 252 17.70 -10.10 11.24
CA GLU A 252 19.08 -10.15 10.74
C GLU A 252 19.42 -11.55 10.23
N PRO A 253 20.26 -11.69 9.18
CA PRO A 253 20.80 -12.97 8.77
C PRO A 253 21.58 -13.59 9.94
N ASN A 254 21.07 -14.67 10.53
CA ASN A 254 21.72 -15.43 11.60
C ASN A 254 22.03 -16.85 11.06
N PRO A 255 23.18 -17.45 11.40
CA PRO A 255 24.09 -18.03 10.42
C PRO A 255 23.47 -19.18 9.61
N TRP A 256 23.58 -19.09 8.28
CA TRP A 256 23.43 -20.17 7.29
C TRP A 256 22.11 -20.96 7.30
N ASP A 257 20.96 -20.31 7.12
CA ASP A 257 19.80 -21.05 6.62
C ASP A 257 19.93 -21.26 5.11
N GLU A 258 20.63 -22.32 4.76
CA GLU A 258 20.74 -22.82 3.39
C GLU A 258 19.40 -23.35 2.85
N GLN A 259 18.35 -23.40 3.69
CA GLN A 259 17.00 -23.86 3.33
C GLN A 259 15.87 -23.11 4.08
N GLY A 260 15.05 -22.37 3.34
CA GLY A 260 13.63 -22.09 3.63
C GLY A 260 13.21 -21.87 5.10
N GLY A 261 13.50 -20.67 5.62
CA GLY A 261 12.97 -20.00 6.83
C GLY A 261 13.77 -20.23 8.14
N PRO A 262 14.16 -19.17 8.90
CA PRO A 262 13.35 -17.99 9.22
C PRO A 262 13.84 -16.70 8.54
N ASN A 263 12.94 -16.10 7.76
CA ASN A 263 12.87 -14.68 7.40
C ASN A 263 14.10 -13.99 6.78
N ALA A 264 15.24 -14.65 6.58
CA ALA A 264 16.38 -14.17 5.81
C ALA A 264 16.94 -15.33 4.99
N ILE A 265 17.00 -15.19 3.67
CA ILE A 265 17.34 -16.26 2.72
C ILE A 265 18.52 -15.78 1.88
N LYS A 266 19.59 -16.58 1.85
CA LYS A 266 20.72 -16.37 0.93
C LYS A 266 20.34 -16.93 -0.43
N ILE A 267 20.61 -16.16 -1.48
CA ILE A 267 20.51 -16.61 -2.87
C ILE A 267 21.88 -16.41 -3.50
N TRP A 268 22.43 -17.46 -4.12
CA TRP A 268 23.78 -17.41 -4.67
C TRP A 268 23.97 -18.38 -5.84
N ALA A 269 24.92 -18.05 -6.71
CA ALA A 269 25.34 -18.93 -7.79
C ALA A 269 25.93 -20.24 -7.24
N VAL A 270 25.65 -21.37 -7.89
CA VAL A 270 26.20 -22.66 -7.45
C VAL A 270 27.70 -22.67 -7.76
N PRO A 271 28.58 -23.02 -6.80
CA PRO A 271 30.02 -23.09 -7.09
C PRO A 271 30.31 -24.00 -8.29
N GLY A 272 31.11 -23.51 -9.23
CA GLY A 272 31.49 -24.23 -10.45
C GLY A 272 30.53 -24.09 -11.63
N ASP A 273 29.38 -23.43 -11.48
CA ASP A 273 28.46 -23.12 -12.58
C ASP A 273 28.88 -21.83 -13.31
N ASN A 274 29.81 -21.98 -14.26
CA ASN A 274 30.31 -20.84 -15.04
C ASN A 274 29.31 -20.27 -16.03
N ALA A 275 28.19 -20.96 -16.29
CA ALA A 275 27.18 -20.50 -17.23
C ALA A 275 26.35 -19.32 -16.68
N LYS A 276 26.55 -18.91 -15.42
CA LYS A 276 25.80 -17.82 -14.77
C LYS A 276 26.46 -16.45 -14.87
N TRP A 277 27.73 -16.38 -15.26
CA TRP A 277 28.47 -15.12 -15.26
C TRP A 277 28.07 -14.23 -16.43
N ASN A 278 28.07 -12.92 -16.19
CA ASN A 278 27.82 -11.87 -17.17
C ASN A 278 26.49 -11.99 -17.93
N ARG A 279 25.45 -12.49 -17.27
CA ARG A 279 24.08 -12.48 -17.79
C ARG A 279 23.06 -12.33 -16.68
N TRP A 280 21.89 -11.84 -17.05
CA TRP A 280 20.71 -11.84 -16.19
C TRP A 280 20.14 -13.25 -16.05
N ILE A 281 19.87 -13.67 -14.82
CA ILE A 281 19.22 -14.93 -14.50
C ILE A 281 18.21 -14.75 -13.37
N TRP A 282 17.19 -15.59 -13.36
CA TRP A 282 16.41 -15.83 -12.17
C TRP A 282 17.06 -16.93 -11.32
N ASP A 283 17.30 -16.62 -10.05
CA ASP A 283 17.89 -17.55 -9.09
C ASP A 283 17.10 -17.60 -7.79
N THR A 284 17.36 -18.65 -7.02
CA THR A 284 16.74 -18.90 -5.71
C THR A 284 17.78 -19.53 -4.77
N SER A 285 17.45 -19.70 -3.49
CA SER A 285 18.29 -20.43 -2.55
C SER A 285 18.70 -21.80 -3.09
N THR A 286 19.97 -22.13 -2.91
CA THR A 286 20.52 -23.44 -3.29
C THR A 286 20.62 -24.31 -2.05
N HIS A 287 20.11 -25.54 -2.11
CA HIS A 287 20.30 -26.53 -1.04
C HIS A 287 21.80 -26.90 -0.94
N PRO A 288 22.37 -27.15 0.26
CA PRO A 288 23.81 -27.46 0.42
C PRO A 288 24.32 -28.61 -0.46
N LEU A 289 23.47 -29.62 -0.69
CA LEU A 289 23.71 -30.71 -1.64
C LEU A 289 23.60 -30.32 -3.14
N GLY A 290 23.64 -29.03 -3.49
CA GLY A 290 23.61 -28.54 -4.88
C GLY A 290 22.26 -28.61 -5.59
N LYS A 291 21.17 -28.98 -4.90
CA LYS A 291 19.81 -29.03 -5.50
C LYS A 291 19.17 -27.65 -5.47
N LYS A 292 18.65 -27.18 -6.61
CA LYS A 292 17.79 -25.98 -6.66
C LYS A 292 16.43 -26.29 -6.04
N ILE A 293 16.26 -25.96 -4.77
CA ILE A 293 14.97 -26.02 -4.08
C ILE A 293 14.57 -24.57 -3.82
N PRO A 294 13.43 -24.09 -4.35
CA PRO A 294 13.03 -22.70 -4.15
C PRO A 294 12.96 -22.36 -2.67
N GLY A 295 13.67 -21.30 -2.29
CA GLY A 295 13.64 -20.76 -0.93
C GLY A 295 12.25 -20.23 -0.65
N TYR A 296 11.83 -20.19 0.60
CA TYR A 296 10.52 -19.66 0.93
C TYR A 296 10.48 -18.98 2.29
N PHE A 297 9.61 -17.98 2.39
CA PHE A 297 9.18 -17.42 3.66
C PHE A 297 7.92 -18.13 4.15
N ASN A 298 7.83 -18.39 5.45
CA ASN A 298 6.62 -18.91 6.07
C ASN A 298 5.79 -17.77 6.66
N VAL A 299 4.85 -17.26 5.86
CA VAL A 299 4.02 -16.11 6.18
C VAL A 299 2.89 -16.54 7.13
N LYS A 300 3.00 -16.11 8.40
CA LYS A 300 2.05 -16.50 9.46
C LYS A 300 0.77 -15.67 9.49
N ARG A 301 0.83 -14.41 9.04
CA ARG A 301 -0.32 -13.49 8.91
C ARG A 301 -0.43 -12.94 7.50
N LYS A 302 -1.63 -12.67 7.00
CA LYS A 302 -1.77 -11.80 5.83
C LYS A 302 -1.56 -10.34 6.24
N GLY A 303 -1.28 -9.47 5.27
CA GLY A 303 -1.11 -8.04 5.51
C GLY A 303 0.23 -7.51 5.00
N TYR A 304 0.60 -6.33 5.48
CA TYR A 304 1.85 -5.67 5.10
C TYR A 304 3.06 -6.23 5.84
N TYR A 305 4.17 -6.32 5.11
CA TYR A 305 5.47 -6.77 5.57
C TYR A 305 6.54 -5.83 5.04
N ARG A 306 7.59 -5.65 5.84
CA ARG A 306 8.85 -5.08 5.34
C ARG A 306 9.65 -6.19 4.70
N LEU A 307 9.83 -6.19 3.39
CA LEU A 307 10.84 -7.01 2.73
C LEU A 307 12.12 -6.18 2.66
N TRP A 308 13.28 -6.82 2.74
CA TRP A 308 14.55 -6.16 2.50
C TRP A 308 15.45 -7.02 1.64
N SER A 309 16.28 -6.37 0.84
CA SER A 309 17.30 -6.97 0.01
C SER A 309 18.65 -6.44 0.50
N LYS A 310 19.68 -7.29 0.64
CA LYS A 310 20.99 -6.91 1.21
C LYS A 310 22.13 -7.48 0.37
N GLY A 311 22.94 -6.59 -0.18
CA GLY A 311 24.14 -6.95 -0.93
C GLY A 311 25.17 -7.63 -0.02
N ARG A 312 25.81 -8.68 -0.52
CA ARG A 312 26.93 -9.34 0.18
C ARG A 312 28.28 -8.83 -0.30
N GLU A 313 28.41 -8.65 -1.61
CA GLU A 313 29.61 -8.19 -2.29
C GLU A 313 29.20 -7.16 -3.36
N PRO A 314 29.94 -6.05 -3.54
CA PRO A 314 29.63 -5.09 -4.59
C PRO A 314 29.82 -5.70 -5.99
N GLY A 315 29.00 -5.30 -6.96
CA GLY A 315 29.04 -5.79 -8.35
C GLY A 315 28.06 -6.93 -8.66
N THR A 316 27.27 -7.38 -7.69
CA THR A 316 26.07 -8.19 -7.94
C THR A 316 24.90 -7.25 -8.15
N LEU A 317 24.29 -7.28 -9.34
CA LEU A 317 23.13 -6.45 -9.63
C LEU A 317 21.84 -7.20 -9.30
N LEU A 318 20.89 -6.51 -8.70
CA LEU A 318 19.54 -7.00 -8.45
C LEU A 318 18.55 -6.18 -9.29
N ASP A 319 17.69 -6.87 -10.03
CA ASP A 319 16.69 -6.28 -10.92
C ASP A 319 15.27 -6.49 -10.38
N GLN A 320 14.84 -7.75 -10.20
CA GLN A 320 13.50 -8.06 -9.73
C GLN A 320 13.51 -9.03 -8.56
N ILE A 321 12.52 -8.90 -7.67
CA ILE A 321 12.21 -9.88 -6.63
C ILE A 321 10.81 -10.46 -6.90
N LEU A 322 10.71 -11.78 -6.95
CA LEU A 322 9.45 -12.48 -7.18
C LEU A 322 9.10 -13.35 -5.97
N LEU A 323 7.89 -13.17 -5.44
CA LEU A 323 7.29 -14.01 -4.41
C LEU A 323 6.08 -14.73 -4.97
N THR A 324 6.05 -16.05 -4.91
CA THR A 324 4.92 -16.85 -5.40
C THR A 324 4.51 -17.93 -4.42
N ARG A 325 3.24 -18.33 -4.45
CA ARG A 325 2.77 -19.49 -3.68
C ARG A 325 2.99 -20.83 -4.40
N SER A 326 3.41 -20.79 -5.67
CA SER A 326 3.66 -22.00 -6.46
C SER A 326 5.08 -22.51 -6.28
N ARG A 327 5.25 -23.62 -5.56
CA ARG A 327 6.56 -24.27 -5.42
C ARG A 327 7.17 -24.69 -6.76
N ARG A 328 6.32 -25.01 -7.74
CA ARG A 328 6.72 -25.58 -9.04
C ARG A 328 6.98 -24.50 -10.10
N PHE A 329 6.66 -23.25 -9.81
CA PHE A 329 6.93 -22.16 -10.75
C PHE A 329 8.42 -21.81 -10.71
N ASN A 330 9.04 -21.82 -11.89
CA ASN A 330 10.43 -21.43 -12.09
C ASN A 330 10.46 -20.27 -13.10
N PRO A 331 10.68 -19.02 -12.66
CA PRO A 331 10.73 -17.88 -13.55
C PRO A 331 11.89 -17.96 -14.55
N GLU A 332 13.03 -18.57 -14.22
CA GLU A 332 14.15 -18.74 -15.18
C GLU A 332 13.71 -19.52 -16.42
N THR A 333 12.94 -20.59 -16.23
CA THR A 333 12.44 -21.40 -17.35
C THR A 333 11.21 -20.76 -18.00
N ALA A 334 10.37 -20.07 -17.24
CA ALA A 334 9.15 -19.47 -17.76
C ALA A 334 9.40 -18.19 -18.57
N SER A 335 10.48 -17.45 -18.27
CA SER A 335 10.85 -16.22 -18.97
C SER A 335 12.16 -16.32 -19.74
N GLU A 336 12.84 -17.47 -19.72
CA GLU A 336 14.17 -17.66 -20.33
C GLU A 336 15.20 -16.62 -19.81
N GLY A 337 15.10 -16.27 -18.53
CA GLY A 337 15.96 -15.26 -17.91
C GLY A 337 15.59 -13.81 -18.22
N LYS A 338 14.56 -13.56 -19.05
CA LYS A 338 14.00 -12.21 -19.29
C LYS A 338 13.31 -11.67 -18.03
N PRO A 339 13.22 -10.34 -17.86
CA PRO A 339 12.41 -9.78 -16.79
C PRO A 339 10.96 -10.20 -16.98
N ILE A 340 10.23 -10.36 -15.88
CA ILE A 340 8.80 -10.62 -15.96
C ILE A 340 8.12 -9.26 -15.85
N PRO A 341 7.31 -8.85 -16.84
CA PRO A 341 6.64 -7.57 -16.76
C PRO A 341 5.75 -7.52 -15.51
N VAL A 342 5.81 -6.41 -14.78
CA VAL A 342 5.02 -6.20 -13.57
C VAL A 342 3.57 -5.90 -13.98
N TYR A 343 2.80 -6.95 -14.26
CA TYR A 343 1.35 -6.90 -14.49
C TYR A 343 0.55 -7.17 -13.20
N THR A 344 1.10 -6.86 -12.03
CA THR A 344 0.29 -6.91 -10.81
C THR A 344 -0.73 -5.80 -10.90
N GLU A 345 -2.03 -6.12 -10.93
CA GLU A 345 -3.08 -5.16 -10.55
C GLU A 345 -2.57 -4.45 -9.29
N PRO A 346 -2.29 -3.14 -9.34
CA PRO A 346 -1.73 -2.45 -8.20
C PRO A 346 -2.70 -2.65 -7.04
N HIS A 347 -2.18 -3.11 -5.90
CA HIS A 347 -2.96 -3.04 -4.68
C HIS A 347 -3.44 -1.59 -4.57
N PRO A 348 -4.72 -1.31 -4.26
CA PRO A 348 -5.27 0.04 -4.36
C PRO A 348 -4.52 1.08 -3.53
N TYR A 349 -3.66 0.63 -2.63
CA TYR A 349 -2.82 1.42 -1.76
C TYR A 349 -1.37 1.01 -1.95
N GLU A 350 -0.53 2.00 -2.17
CA GLU A 350 0.93 1.93 -2.17
C GLU A 350 1.45 2.34 -0.79
N PRO A 351 2.52 1.71 -0.30
CA PRO A 351 3.32 2.24 0.80
C PRO A 351 3.74 3.69 0.57
N ALA A 352 3.77 4.49 1.63
CA ALA A 352 4.26 5.87 1.57
C ALA A 352 5.05 6.21 2.82
N THR A 353 5.94 7.20 2.72
CA THR A 353 6.65 7.69 3.90
C THR A 353 5.72 8.56 4.76
N PHE A 354 5.98 8.65 6.07
CA PHE A 354 5.22 9.53 6.96
C PHE A 354 5.27 10.99 6.50
N GLU A 355 6.43 11.44 6.05
CA GLU A 355 6.65 12.80 5.54
C GLU A 355 5.91 13.05 4.23
N GLU A 356 5.91 12.10 3.30
CA GLU A 356 5.11 12.17 2.06
C GLU A 356 3.61 12.30 2.36
N CYS A 357 3.10 11.51 3.29
CA CYS A 357 1.72 11.64 3.74
C CYS A 357 1.43 13.03 4.36
N GLN A 358 2.36 13.57 5.17
CA GLN A 358 2.23 14.93 5.72
C GLN A 358 2.22 15.99 4.62
N ARG A 359 3.06 15.86 3.58
CA ARG A 359 3.07 16.77 2.42
C ARG A 359 1.73 16.76 1.70
N LEU A 360 1.20 15.58 1.37
CA LEU A 360 -0.11 15.43 0.71
C LEU A 360 -1.23 16.04 1.55
N ILE A 361 -1.23 15.78 2.86
CA ILE A 361 -2.23 16.34 3.78
C ILE A 361 -2.10 17.86 3.86
N ASN A 362 -0.89 18.41 3.97
CA ASN A 362 -0.69 19.85 4.06
C ASN A 362 -1.10 20.56 2.76
N HIS A 363 -0.74 20.00 1.60
CA HIS A 363 -1.17 20.49 0.30
C HIS A 363 -2.70 20.54 0.18
N ALA A 364 -3.40 19.47 0.56
CA ALA A 364 -4.86 19.46 0.61
C ALA A 364 -5.44 20.50 1.58
N VAL A 365 -4.77 20.75 2.71
CA VAL A 365 -5.20 21.77 3.67
C VAL A 365 -5.05 23.18 3.12
N GLU A 366 -3.98 23.46 2.37
CA GLU A 366 -3.80 24.73 1.69
C GLU A 366 -4.84 24.96 0.60
N ILE A 367 -5.17 23.93 -0.18
CA ILE A 367 -6.29 23.98 -1.13
C ILE A 367 -7.59 24.31 -0.40
N SER A 368 -7.93 23.55 0.66
CA SER A 368 -9.17 23.81 1.41
C SER A 368 -9.23 25.23 2.00
N LYS A 369 -8.11 25.80 2.45
CA LYS A 369 -8.05 27.19 2.89
C LYS A 369 -8.28 28.17 1.74
N ALA A 370 -7.65 27.93 0.59
CA ALA A 370 -7.75 28.79 -0.58
C ALA A 370 -9.16 28.83 -1.18
N VAL A 371 -9.92 27.75 -1.04
CA VAL A 371 -11.32 27.66 -1.52
C VAL A 371 -12.36 27.68 -0.40
N GLU A 372 -11.95 27.99 0.84
CA GLU A 372 -12.84 28.07 2.00
C GLU A 372 -13.67 26.79 2.27
N THR A 373 -13.11 25.61 1.99
CA THR A 373 -13.73 24.32 2.32
C THR A 373 -13.65 24.05 3.83
N GLU A 374 -14.78 23.73 4.45
CA GLU A 374 -14.79 23.35 5.87
C GLU A 374 -14.14 21.98 6.07
N PHE A 375 -13.15 21.89 6.96
CA PHE A 375 -12.56 20.60 7.28
C PHE A 375 -13.56 19.66 7.98
N PRO A 376 -13.58 18.36 7.61
CA PRO A 376 -14.29 17.34 8.37
C PRO A 376 -13.89 17.40 9.84
N TRP A 377 -14.87 17.35 10.75
CA TRP A 377 -14.55 17.52 12.17
C TRP A 377 -13.64 16.38 12.70
N GLU A 378 -13.74 15.14 12.16
CA GLU A 378 -12.80 14.05 12.49
C GLU A 378 -11.36 14.44 12.16
N PHE A 379 -11.16 15.12 11.04
CA PHE A 379 -9.85 15.64 10.65
C PHE A 379 -9.38 16.66 11.68
N LYS A 380 -10.20 17.68 11.97
CA LYS A 380 -9.88 18.71 12.98
C LYS A 380 -9.52 18.10 14.34
N TYR A 381 -10.20 17.03 14.74
CA TYR A 381 -10.08 16.43 16.06
C TYR A 381 -8.94 15.41 16.17
N TRP A 382 -8.74 14.56 15.18
CA TRP A 382 -7.83 13.40 15.24
C TRP A 382 -6.54 13.55 14.44
N LEU A 383 -6.34 14.65 13.70
CA LEU A 383 -5.12 14.87 12.91
C LEU A 383 -3.85 14.69 13.72
N ASN A 384 -3.76 15.35 14.88
CA ASN A 384 -2.59 15.28 15.76
C ASN A 384 -2.36 13.88 16.33
N ASP A 385 -3.40 13.06 16.42
CA ASP A 385 -3.36 11.70 17.00
C ASP A 385 -2.57 10.72 16.12
N ILE A 386 -2.56 10.93 14.80
CA ILE A 386 -1.83 10.10 13.83
C ILE A 386 -0.66 10.87 13.22
N TRP A 387 -0.90 12.08 12.73
CA TRP A 387 0.01 12.81 11.85
C TRP A 387 0.82 13.89 12.56
N GLY A 388 0.50 14.22 13.81
CA GLY A 388 1.17 15.28 14.57
C GLY A 388 0.69 16.68 14.22
N ASP A 389 1.39 17.69 14.74
CA ASP A 389 1.03 19.10 14.60
C ASP A 389 1.20 19.59 13.17
N ILE A 390 0.09 19.96 12.51
CA ILE A 390 0.07 20.41 11.12
C ILE A 390 0.98 21.61 10.84
N ARG A 391 1.22 22.46 11.85
CA ARG A 391 2.11 23.63 11.71
C ARG A 391 3.58 23.25 11.51
N LYS A 392 3.91 21.97 11.69
CA LYS A 392 5.23 21.39 11.47
C LYS A 392 5.30 20.53 10.22
N PHE A 393 4.20 20.43 9.46
CA PHE A 393 4.22 19.63 8.23
C PHE A 393 5.06 20.37 7.19
N PRO A 394 5.68 19.65 6.24
CA PRO A 394 6.44 20.31 5.20
C PRO A 394 5.52 21.22 4.37
N GLU A 395 6.01 22.43 4.10
CA GLU A 395 5.29 23.42 3.30
C GLU A 395 5.12 22.91 1.86
N HIS A 396 3.99 23.27 1.26
CA HIS A 396 3.79 23.04 -0.15
C HIS A 396 4.62 24.03 -0.97
N ILE A 397 5.12 23.58 -2.12
CA ILE A 397 5.95 24.39 -3.01
C ILE A 397 5.32 24.41 -4.41
N GLY A 398 5.20 25.61 -4.98
CA GLY A 398 4.67 25.83 -6.33
C GLY A 398 3.17 26.14 -6.34
N SER A 399 2.52 25.85 -7.47
CA SER A 399 1.10 26.12 -7.65
C SER A 399 0.24 25.22 -6.76
N LEU A 400 -0.90 25.73 -6.29
CA LEU A 400 -1.89 24.97 -5.54
C LEU A 400 -2.44 23.78 -6.35
N TYR A 401 -2.47 23.89 -7.68
CA TYR A 401 -2.93 22.82 -8.55
C TYR A 401 -1.84 22.49 -9.57
N LYS A 402 -1.61 21.18 -9.75
CA LYS A 402 -0.55 20.65 -10.62
C LYS A 402 -1.13 19.60 -11.56
N CYS A 403 -0.52 19.43 -12.72
CA CYS A 403 -0.83 18.34 -13.62
C CYS A 403 -0.56 16.99 -12.93
N HIS A 404 -1.55 16.10 -12.88
CA HIS A 404 -1.37 14.78 -12.26
C HIS A 404 -0.35 13.90 -13.00
N LYS A 405 -0.23 14.04 -14.33
CA LYS A 405 0.69 13.22 -15.14
C LYS A 405 2.16 13.64 -15.04
N CYS A 406 2.44 14.94 -14.97
CA CYS A 406 3.82 15.46 -15.05
C CYS A 406 4.20 16.47 -13.96
N GLU A 407 3.34 16.61 -12.94
CA GLU A 407 3.51 17.45 -11.75
C GLU A 407 3.79 18.94 -12.01
N THR A 408 3.55 19.39 -13.24
CA THR A 408 3.82 20.77 -13.63
C THR A 408 2.72 21.68 -13.13
N ASP A 409 3.13 22.84 -12.60
CA ASP A 409 2.22 23.87 -12.09
C ASP A 409 1.18 24.28 -13.14
N LEU A 410 -0.09 24.33 -12.73
CA LEU A 410 -1.14 24.89 -13.56
C LEU A 410 -1.02 26.42 -13.59
N PRO A 411 -1.35 27.07 -14.73
CA PRO A 411 -1.30 28.51 -14.86
C PRO A 411 -2.34 29.19 -13.95
N ASP A 412 -2.02 30.40 -13.47
CA ASP A 412 -2.86 31.15 -12.53
C ASP A 412 -4.32 31.30 -12.99
N GLN A 413 -4.55 31.51 -14.28
CA GLN A 413 -5.91 31.58 -14.84
C GLN A 413 -6.72 30.29 -14.64
N ALA A 414 -6.09 29.12 -14.76
CA ALA A 414 -6.74 27.85 -14.50
C ALA A 414 -6.97 27.66 -12.99
N VAL A 415 -5.99 28.04 -12.17
CA VAL A 415 -6.09 27.99 -10.70
C VAL A 415 -7.25 28.85 -10.20
N ASP A 416 -7.41 30.07 -10.72
CA ASP A 416 -8.48 30.99 -10.32
C ASP A 416 -9.86 30.45 -10.73
N LEU A 417 -9.97 29.86 -11.92
CA LEU A 417 -11.19 29.21 -12.37
C LEU A 417 -11.58 28.01 -11.50
N ILE A 418 -10.59 27.17 -11.13
CA ILE A 418 -10.80 26.05 -10.22
C ILE A 418 -11.33 26.53 -8.87
N LYS A 419 -10.69 27.56 -8.29
CA LYS A 419 -11.14 28.15 -7.02
C LYS A 419 -12.57 28.68 -7.12
N GLN A 420 -12.90 29.38 -8.20
CA GLN A 420 -14.22 29.97 -8.42
C GLN A 420 -15.35 28.92 -8.40
N HIS A 421 -15.11 27.72 -8.95
CA HIS A 421 -16.12 26.66 -9.02
C HIS A 421 -15.84 25.47 -8.09
N ALA A 422 -14.98 25.65 -7.08
CA ALA A 422 -14.59 24.57 -6.17
C ALA A 422 -15.80 23.92 -5.47
N HIS A 423 -16.83 24.70 -5.15
CA HIS A 423 -18.04 24.23 -4.47
C HIS A 423 -19.18 23.79 -5.40
N THR A 424 -19.06 24.02 -6.71
CA THR A 424 -20.09 23.62 -7.67
C THR A 424 -19.97 22.12 -7.96
N GLU A 425 -21.00 21.33 -7.66
CA GLU A 425 -20.94 19.87 -7.85
C GLU A 425 -21.00 19.46 -9.32
N ASP A 426 -21.66 20.24 -10.17
CA ASP A 426 -21.94 19.90 -11.57
C ASP A 426 -20.87 20.38 -12.58
N ILE A 427 -19.75 20.93 -12.10
CA ILE A 427 -18.67 21.44 -12.97
C ILE A 427 -17.50 20.46 -12.95
N GLN A 428 -17.23 19.86 -14.10
CA GLN A 428 -16.01 19.12 -14.43
C GLN A 428 -15.03 20.03 -15.16
N PHE A 429 -13.74 19.87 -14.89
CA PHE A 429 -12.70 20.72 -15.44
C PHE A 429 -11.86 19.94 -16.41
N TYR A 430 -12.20 20.06 -17.69
CA TYR A 430 -11.34 19.52 -18.73
C TYR A 430 -10.09 20.37 -18.89
N ILE A 431 -8.94 19.86 -18.44
CA ILE A 431 -7.68 20.59 -18.47
C ILE A 431 -6.68 19.84 -19.34
N LEU A 432 -6.16 20.55 -20.36
CA LEU A 432 -5.07 20.07 -21.19
C LEU A 432 -3.74 20.61 -20.65
N CYS A 433 -2.87 19.71 -20.18
CA CYS A 433 -1.53 20.10 -19.77
C CYS A 433 -0.67 20.43 -20.98
N ARG A 434 -0.24 21.69 -21.09
CA ARG A 434 0.62 22.16 -22.20
C ARG A 434 2.00 21.50 -22.27
N LYS A 435 2.46 20.88 -21.17
CA LYS A 435 3.80 20.26 -21.11
C LYS A 435 3.79 18.82 -21.60
N CYS A 436 2.85 18.00 -21.13
CA CYS A 436 2.79 16.58 -21.49
C CYS A 436 1.68 16.23 -22.49
N GLY A 437 0.86 17.21 -22.91
CA GLY A 437 -0.32 16.97 -23.73
C GLY A 437 -1.39 16.14 -23.02
N GLY A 438 -1.24 15.92 -21.71
CA GLY A 438 -2.16 15.11 -20.93
C GLY A 438 -3.50 15.79 -20.77
N GLU A 439 -4.55 15.12 -21.23
CA GLU A 439 -5.95 15.43 -20.95
C GLU A 439 -6.40 14.74 -19.67
N PHE A 440 -7.31 15.41 -18.95
CA PHE A 440 -7.89 14.93 -17.69
C PHE A 440 -9.13 15.76 -17.29
N ASP A 441 -10.06 15.10 -16.57
CA ASP A 441 -11.41 15.58 -16.22
C ASP A 441 -11.54 16.23 -14.83
#